data_AF-A0A225DM92-F1
#
_entry.id   AF-A0A225DM92-F1
#
_cell.length_a   1.000
_cell.length_b   1.000
_cell.length_c   1.000
_cell.angle_alpha   90.00
_cell.angle_beta   90.00
_cell.angle_gamma   90.00
#
_symmetry.space_group_name_H-M   'P 1'
#
loop_
_entity.id
_entity.type
_entity.pdbx_description
1 polymer ?
#
loop_
_entity_poly.entity_id
_entity_poly.type
_entity_poly.pdbx_seq_one_letter_code
_entity_poly.pdbx_strand_id
1 'polypeptide(L)'
;MLDEFEALRAQKAELEKKEIELTKAIRTLMGKQVERISRLGIVPAVSAAPDRVGRIVITGNAGKDEKKILDAVKLTPGQSLAHPALEDARTRLTKAGYRKATVEVRPGETGYVDLEVKIGEE
;
A
#
# COMPACT_ATOMS: atom_id res chain seq x y z
N MET A 1 4.71 39.52 28.38
CA MET A 1 4.04 38.29 28.82
C MET A 1 2.69 38.05 28.14
N LEU A 2 1.67 38.91 28.24
CA LEU A 2 0.40 38.70 27.50
C LEU A 2 0.53 38.96 25.99
N ASP A 3 1.22 40.04 25.58
CA ASP A 3 1.44 40.38 24.16
C ASP A 3 2.19 39.29 23.37
N GLU A 4 3.14 38.61 24.01
CA GLU A 4 3.91 37.53 23.38
C GLU A 4 3.05 36.30 23.10
N PHE A 5 2.06 36.01 23.97
CA PHE A 5 1.12 34.91 23.79
C PHE A 5 0.13 35.18 22.65
N GLU A 6 -0.28 36.44 22.50
CA GLU A 6 -1.15 36.87 21.40
C GLU A 6 -0.41 36.85 20.05
N ALA A 7 0.86 37.27 20.02
CA ALA A 7 1.74 37.15 18.87
C ALA A 7 1.99 35.68 18.47
N LEU A 8 2.19 34.78 19.44
CA LEU A 8 2.32 33.34 19.20
C LEU A 8 1.05 32.73 18.60
N ARG A 9 -0.14 33.15 19.05
CA ARG A 9 -1.41 32.70 18.45
C ARG A 9 -1.58 33.22 17.02
N ALA A 10 -1.20 34.47 16.75
CA ALA A 10 -1.22 35.02 15.40
C ALA A 10 -0.27 34.27 14.45
N GLN A 11 0.96 33.97 14.90
CA GLN A 11 1.90 33.16 14.11
C GLN A 11 1.39 31.74 13.84
N LYS A 12 0.76 31.10 14.85
CA LYS A 12 0.19 29.77 14.68
C LYS A 12 -0.95 29.76 13.66
N ALA A 13 -1.84 30.76 13.70
CA ALA A 13 -2.91 30.89 12.72
C ALA A 13 -2.38 31.17 11.30
N GLU A 14 -1.27 31.88 11.17
CA GLU A 14 -0.62 32.11 9.87
C GLU A 14 0.06 30.85 9.33
N LEU A 15 0.73 30.07 10.20
CA LEU A 15 1.32 28.78 9.86
C LEU A 15 0.27 27.77 9.38
N GLU A 16 -0.85 27.67 10.09
CA GLU A 16 -1.92 26.73 9.74
C GLU A 16 -2.54 27.05 8.37
N LYS A 17 -2.70 28.34 8.05
CA LYS A 17 -3.10 28.79 6.70
C LYS A 17 -2.08 28.39 5.64
N LYS A 18 -0.79 28.61 5.91
CA LYS A 18 0.29 28.21 4.99
C LYS A 18 0.31 26.69 4.77
N GLU A 19 0.09 25.89 5.80
CA GLU A 19 0.01 24.42 5.68
C GLU A 19 -1.15 23.96 4.78
N ILE A 20 -2.33 24.59 4.93
CA ILE A 20 -3.49 24.31 4.08
C ILE A 20 -3.20 24.69 2.62
N GLU A 21 -2.60 25.85 2.39
CA GLU A 21 -2.23 26.32 1.04
C GLU A 21 -1.17 25.42 0.39
N LEU A 22 -0.12 25.05 1.14
CA LEU A 22 0.91 24.10 0.70
C LEU A 22 0.31 22.74 0.34
N THR A 23 -0.57 22.21 1.19
CA THR A 23 -1.24 20.93 0.93
C THR A 23 -2.09 20.99 -0.33
N LYS A 24 -2.84 22.07 -0.52
CA LYS A 24 -3.64 22.30 -1.74
C LYS A 24 -2.77 22.44 -2.98
N ALA A 25 -1.62 23.12 -2.86
CA ALA A 25 -0.65 23.28 -3.94
C ALA A 25 -0.02 21.94 -4.34
N ILE A 26 0.39 21.13 -3.36
CA ILE A 26 0.93 19.77 -3.59
C ILE A 26 -0.11 18.90 -4.30
N ARG A 27 -1.37 18.89 -3.83
CA ARG A 27 -2.43 18.11 -4.46
C ARG A 27 -2.69 18.54 -5.91
N THR A 28 -2.65 19.85 -6.17
CA THR A 28 -2.83 20.40 -7.52
C THR A 28 -1.66 20.05 -8.44
N LEU A 29 -0.43 20.12 -7.92
CA LEU A 29 0.78 19.73 -8.66
C LEU A 29 0.79 18.24 -8.97
N MET A 30 0.41 17.39 -8.00
CA MET A 30 0.27 15.95 -8.22
C MET A 30 -0.79 15.64 -9.27
N GLY A 31 -1.95 16.30 -9.25
CA GLY A 31 -2.98 16.13 -10.28
C GLY A 31 -2.49 16.50 -11.68
N LYS A 32 -1.80 17.64 -11.81
CA LYS A 32 -1.19 18.07 -13.08
C LYS A 32 -0.08 17.13 -13.55
N GLN A 33 0.70 16.57 -12.62
CA GLN A 33 1.71 15.56 -12.93
C GLN A 33 1.06 14.29 -13.44
N VAL A 34 0.00 13.80 -12.80
CA VAL A 34 -0.77 12.62 -13.26
C VAL A 34 -1.35 12.86 -14.65
N GLU A 35 -1.92 14.03 -14.94
CA GLU A 35 -2.41 14.34 -16.29
C GLU A 35 -1.29 14.40 -17.33
N ARG A 36 -0.13 14.97 -17.00
CA ARG A 36 1.03 15.01 -17.91
C ARG A 36 1.57 13.61 -18.18
N ILE A 37 1.69 12.80 -17.13
CA ILE A 37 2.07 11.38 -17.17
C ILE A 37 1.11 10.62 -18.10
N SER A 38 -0.21 10.76 -17.91
CA SER A 38 -1.24 10.18 -18.77
C SER A 38 -1.14 10.64 -20.24
N ARG A 39 -0.91 11.94 -20.50
CA ARG A 39 -0.79 12.47 -21.88
C ARG A 39 0.48 12.02 -22.59
N LEU A 40 1.57 11.79 -21.85
CA LEU A 40 2.82 11.29 -22.40
C LEU A 40 2.77 9.79 -22.71
N GLY A 41 1.64 9.11 -22.42
CA GLY A 41 1.53 7.66 -22.55
C GLY A 41 2.45 6.90 -21.58
N ILE A 42 3.17 7.63 -20.73
CA ILE A 42 3.86 7.12 -19.57
C ILE A 42 2.75 6.94 -18.55
N VAL A 43 1.98 5.87 -18.65
CA VAL A 43 1.29 5.37 -17.46
C VAL A 43 2.40 5.24 -16.41
N PRO A 44 2.28 5.81 -15.18
CA PRO A 44 3.18 5.35 -14.14
C PRO A 44 2.90 3.86 -14.12
N ALA A 45 3.91 3.05 -14.40
CA ALA A 45 3.76 1.61 -14.44
C ALA A 45 3.32 1.17 -13.04
N VAL A 46 2.02 1.19 -12.77
CA VAL A 46 1.38 0.04 -12.18
C VAL A 46 1.58 -1.00 -13.25
N SER A 47 2.73 -1.68 -13.18
CA SER A 47 3.26 -2.52 -14.22
C SER A 47 2.15 -3.45 -14.71
N ALA A 48 1.68 -3.20 -15.93
CA ALA A 48 0.91 -4.16 -16.70
C ALA A 48 1.83 -5.25 -17.28
N ALA A 49 3.10 -5.30 -16.85
CA ALA A 49 3.88 -6.52 -16.86
C ALA A 49 3.34 -7.42 -15.74
N PRO A 50 3.18 -8.74 -15.94
CA PRO A 50 2.78 -9.62 -14.86
C PRO A 50 3.77 -9.46 -13.71
N ASP A 51 3.34 -8.74 -12.68
CA ASP A 51 4.18 -8.38 -11.56
C ASP A 51 4.59 -9.70 -10.91
N ARG A 52 5.87 -10.08 -10.99
CA ARG A 52 6.27 -11.39 -10.50
C ARG A 52 6.27 -11.31 -8.99
N VAL A 53 5.76 -12.34 -8.33
CA VAL A 53 5.86 -12.41 -6.87
C VAL A 53 7.34 -12.35 -6.49
N GLY A 54 7.75 -11.31 -5.78
CA GLY A 54 9.09 -11.18 -5.21
C GLY A 54 9.17 -12.04 -3.95
N ARG A 55 8.94 -11.43 -2.79
CA ARG A 55 8.90 -12.14 -1.50
C ARG A 55 7.48 -12.19 -0.96
N ILE A 56 7.15 -13.28 -0.29
CA ILE A 56 5.92 -13.40 0.48
C ILE A 56 6.30 -13.20 1.96
N VAL A 57 5.91 -12.07 2.51
CA VAL A 57 6.12 -11.72 3.92
C VAL A 57 4.83 -12.00 4.67
N ILE A 58 4.89 -12.89 5.66
CA ILE A 58 3.73 -13.24 6.49
C ILE A 58 3.89 -12.52 7.83
N THR A 59 2.92 -11.69 8.17
CA THR A 59 2.95 -10.83 9.37
C THR A 59 1.75 -11.14 10.26
N GLY A 60 1.90 -11.13 11.59
CA GLY A 60 0.83 -11.53 12.51
C GLY A 60 0.69 -13.04 12.69
N ASN A 61 1.75 -13.78 12.37
CA ASN A 61 1.84 -15.20 12.64
C ASN A 61 2.16 -15.45 14.13
N ALA A 62 1.15 -15.39 15.00
CA ALA A 62 1.26 -15.77 16.41
C ALA A 62 1.28 -17.30 16.63
N GLY A 63 2.10 -18.03 15.86
CA GLY A 63 2.29 -19.49 16.02
C GLY A 63 1.48 -20.39 15.09
N LYS A 64 0.90 -19.86 14.01
CA LYS A 64 0.30 -20.65 12.93
C LYS A 64 1.38 -21.10 11.93
N ASP A 65 1.25 -22.31 11.39
CA ASP A 65 2.23 -22.85 10.44
C ASP A 65 2.34 -21.95 9.21
N GLU A 66 3.48 -21.27 9.05
CA GLU A 66 3.80 -20.48 7.86
C GLU A 66 3.65 -21.32 6.58
N LYS A 67 3.98 -22.62 6.68
CA LYS A 67 3.76 -23.62 5.65
C LYS A 67 2.30 -23.77 5.23
N LYS A 68 1.35 -23.73 6.18
CA LYS A 68 -0.10 -23.82 5.86
C LYS A 68 -0.59 -22.56 5.16
N ILE A 69 -0.03 -21.40 5.50
CA ILE A 69 -0.38 -20.12 4.88
C ILE A 69 0.16 -20.09 3.44
N LEU A 70 1.42 -20.50 3.24
CA LEU A 70 2.01 -20.69 1.92
C LEU A 70 1.22 -21.69 1.06
N ASP A 71 0.83 -22.83 1.64
CA ASP A 71 0.02 -23.85 0.97
C ASP A 71 -1.39 -23.33 0.58
N ALA A 72 -2.02 -22.54 1.45
CA ALA A 72 -3.33 -21.94 1.17
C ALA A 72 -3.26 -20.87 0.07
N VAL A 73 -2.19 -20.07 0.06
CA VAL A 73 -1.97 -19.01 -0.92
C VAL A 73 -1.68 -19.59 -2.32
N LYS A 74 -1.03 -20.77 -2.41
CA LYS A 74 -0.62 -21.41 -3.69
C LYS A 74 0.07 -20.46 -4.68
N LEU A 75 0.72 -19.41 -4.17
CA LEU A 75 1.57 -18.53 -4.96
C LEU A 75 3.01 -18.88 -4.66
N THR A 76 3.81 -18.90 -5.71
CA THR A 76 5.26 -19.13 -5.61
C THR A 76 6.02 -17.84 -5.92
N PRO A 77 7.12 -17.54 -5.19
CA PRO A 77 8.07 -16.52 -5.60
C PRO A 77 8.50 -16.75 -7.05
N GLY A 78 8.41 -15.72 -7.88
CA GLY A 78 8.70 -15.73 -9.31
C GLY A 78 7.48 -15.98 -10.21
N GLN A 79 6.33 -16.36 -9.66
CA GLN A 79 5.09 -16.56 -10.42
C GLN A 79 4.49 -15.21 -10.84
N SER A 80 3.94 -15.15 -12.06
CA SER A 80 3.16 -14.01 -12.53
C SER A 80 1.96 -13.75 -11.61
N LEU A 81 1.94 -12.60 -10.93
CA LEU A 81 0.82 -12.18 -10.11
C LEU A 81 -0.32 -11.72 -11.03
N ALA A 82 -1.35 -12.54 -11.15
CA ALA A 82 -2.61 -12.13 -11.74
C ALA A 82 -3.54 -11.66 -10.61
N HIS A 83 -4.22 -10.51 -10.80
CA HIS A 83 -5.27 -10.04 -9.90
C HIS A 83 -6.26 -11.13 -9.43
N PRO A 84 -6.77 -12.04 -10.29
CA PRO A 84 -7.63 -13.13 -9.82
C PRO A 84 -6.95 -14.07 -8.81
N ALA A 85 -5.63 -14.27 -8.90
CA ALA A 85 -4.90 -15.17 -8.00
C ALA A 85 -4.79 -14.61 -6.57
N LEU A 86 -4.82 -13.28 -6.39
CA LEU A 86 -4.88 -12.63 -5.08
C LEU A 86 -6.23 -12.87 -4.39
N GLU A 87 -7.33 -12.72 -5.14
CA GLU A 87 -8.67 -12.94 -4.62
C GLU A 87 -8.92 -14.41 -4.29
N ASP A 88 -8.39 -15.32 -5.12
CA ASP A 88 -8.37 -16.75 -4.83
C ASP A 88 -7.58 -17.06 -3.55
N ALA A 89 -6.40 -16.47 -3.38
CA ALA A 89 -5.60 -16.62 -2.16
C ALA A 89 -6.36 -16.13 -0.92
N ARG A 90 -7.03 -14.98 -0.99
CA ARG A 90 -7.85 -14.44 0.10
C ARG A 90 -9.04 -15.35 0.44
N THR A 91 -9.72 -15.85 -0.58
CA THR A 91 -10.84 -16.79 -0.42
C THR A 91 -10.38 -18.10 0.22
N ARG A 92 -9.22 -18.61 -0.17
CA ARG A 92 -8.63 -19.84 0.39
C ARG A 92 -8.16 -19.65 1.83
N LEU A 93 -7.54 -18.51 2.14
CA LEU A 93 -7.17 -18.17 3.52
C LEU A 93 -8.41 -18.10 4.42
N THR A 94 -9.50 -17.51 3.93
CA THR A 94 -10.78 -17.47 4.65
C THR A 94 -11.35 -18.89 4.88
N LYS A 95 -11.31 -19.75 3.85
CA LYS A 95 -11.72 -21.17 3.95
C LYS A 95 -10.84 -21.99 4.90
N ALA A 96 -9.54 -21.68 4.96
CA ALA A 96 -8.59 -22.33 5.86
C ALA A 96 -8.71 -21.85 7.32
N GLY A 97 -9.68 -20.99 7.64
CA GLY A 97 -9.94 -20.51 9.00
C GLY A 97 -9.25 -19.20 9.37
N TYR A 98 -8.63 -18.51 8.41
CA TYR A 98 -7.99 -17.21 8.61
C TYR A 98 -8.95 -16.07 8.21
N ARG A 99 -10.05 -15.90 8.96
CA ARG A 99 -11.11 -14.92 8.65
C ARG A 99 -10.66 -13.46 8.63
N LYS A 100 -9.60 -13.12 9.36
CA LYS A 100 -8.97 -11.78 9.38
C LYS A 100 -7.67 -11.71 8.57
N ALA A 101 -7.48 -12.59 7.58
CA ALA A 101 -6.32 -12.50 6.70
C ALA A 101 -6.51 -11.42 5.63
N THR A 102 -5.57 -10.49 5.56
CA THR A 102 -5.49 -9.46 4.52
C THR A 102 -4.23 -9.69 3.70
N VAL A 103 -4.39 -9.83 2.39
CA VAL A 103 -3.27 -9.93 1.45
C VAL A 103 -3.11 -8.56 0.81
N GLU A 104 -2.02 -7.87 1.13
CA GLU A 104 -1.65 -6.60 0.53
C GLU A 104 -0.49 -6.81 -0.44
N VAL A 105 -0.52 -6.09 -1.55
CA VAL A 105 0.56 -6.09 -2.53
C VAL A 105 1.37 -4.83 -2.32
N ARG A 106 2.66 -4.98 -2.02
CA ARG A 106 3.61 -3.87 -2.04
C ARG A 106 4.41 -3.88 -3.34
N PRO A 107 4.67 -2.69 -3.93
CA PRO A 107 5.64 -2.59 -5.00
C PRO A 107 7.02 -2.95 -4.44
N GLY A 108 7.63 -4.00 -5.00
CA GLY A 108 8.97 -4.45 -4.65
C GLY A 108 10.03 -3.85 -5.58
N GLU A 109 11.20 -4.48 -5.61
CA GLU A 109 12.26 -4.14 -6.58
C GLU A 109 11.75 -4.21 -8.03
N THR A 110 12.31 -3.39 -8.91
CA THR A 110 11.88 -3.19 -10.31
C THR A 110 11.41 -4.49 -11.01
N GLY A 111 10.10 -4.64 -11.21
CA GLY A 111 9.48 -5.79 -11.88
C GLY A 111 9.01 -6.94 -10.98
N TYR A 112 9.12 -6.77 -9.66
CA TYR A 112 8.61 -7.69 -8.65
C TYR A 112 7.67 -6.98 -7.67
N VAL A 113 6.70 -7.74 -7.16
CA VAL A 113 5.80 -7.35 -6.08
C VAL A 113 6.04 -8.18 -4.84
N ASP A 114 6.23 -7.51 -3.72
CA ASP A 114 6.25 -8.18 -2.43
C ASP A 114 4.81 -8.36 -1.94
N LEU A 115 4.48 -9.60 -1.58
CA LEU A 115 3.18 -9.99 -1.03
C LEU A 115 3.26 -9.93 0.48
N GLU A 116 2.52 -9.03 1.11
CA GLU A 116 2.40 -8.96 2.57
C GLU A 116 1.07 -9.60 2.99
N VAL A 117 1.16 -10.76 3.64
CA VAL A 117 -0.01 -11.46 4.19
C VAL A 117 -0.09 -11.16 5.67
N LYS A 118 -1.02 -10.27 6.04
CA LYS A 118 -1.33 -9.96 7.44
C LYS A 118 -2.39 -10.91 7.96
N ILE A 119 -2.11 -11.55 9.09
CA ILE A 119 -3.07 -12.41 9.78
C ILE A 119 -3.46 -11.72 11.09
N GLY A 120 -4.73 -11.33 11.21
CA GLY A 120 -5.28 -10.92 12.50
C GLY A 120 -5.62 -12.14 13.36
N GLU A 121 -5.23 -12.14 14.63
CA GLU A 121 -5.75 -13.08 15.63
C GLU A 121 -7.26 -12.85 15.84
N GLU A 122 -7.98 -13.95 16.08
CA GLU A 122 -9.37 -13.95 16.56
C GLU A 122 -9.35 -13.99 18.08
#